data_AF-A0A1H1TAV6-F1
#
_entry.id   AF-A0A1H1TAV6-F1
#
_cell.length_a   1.000
_cell.length_b   1.000
_cell.length_c   1.000
_cell.angle_alpha   90.00
_cell.angle_beta   90.00
_cell.angle_gamma   90.00
#
_symmetry.space_group_name_H-M   'P 1'
#
loop_
_entity.id
_entity.type
_entity.pdbx_description
1 polymer ?
#
loop_
_entity_poly.entity_id
_entity_poly.type
_entity_poly.pdbx_seq_one_letter_code
_entity_poly.pdbx_strand_id
1 'polypeptide(L)'
;MSYVITWTAEFETGIDIIDDQHRRIFEYLEEIDHAIKTQNVEEVEHVIKSLIDYAISHNTFEESLMERAGYPMLEAHHQVHEAFKARAHSYHERLNSGEDTFRVAREVRTDIGLWLTNHIKRDDKHYVSFVKRNIEGGFISRMLGKFFG
;
A
#
# COMPACT_ATOMS: atom_id res chain seq x y z
N MET A 1 -14.44 -9.33 -16.32
CA MET A 1 -14.19 -10.13 -15.10
C MET A 1 -13.28 -9.29 -14.23
N SER A 2 -13.71 -8.93 -13.01
CA SER A 2 -12.79 -8.31 -12.05
C SER A 2 -11.78 -9.37 -11.61
N TYR A 3 -10.50 -9.02 -11.59
CA TYR A 3 -9.48 -9.87 -10.98
C TYR A 3 -9.76 -9.97 -9.48
N VAL A 4 -9.71 -11.18 -8.92
CA VAL A 4 -9.81 -11.39 -7.48
C VAL A 4 -8.44 -11.05 -6.88
N ILE A 5 -8.38 -9.94 -6.15
CA ILE A 5 -7.19 -9.48 -5.43
C ILE A 5 -7.52 -9.59 -3.95
N THR A 6 -7.06 -10.68 -3.34
CA THR A 6 -7.28 -10.99 -1.92
C THR A 6 -5.95 -11.39 -1.29
N TRP A 7 -5.79 -11.11 0.01
CA TRP A 7 -4.60 -11.53 0.74
C TRP A 7 -4.45 -13.05 0.72
N THR A 8 -3.22 -13.53 0.56
CA THR A 8 -2.85 -14.94 0.70
C THR A 8 -1.44 -15.02 1.28
N ALA A 9 -1.05 -16.20 1.78
CA ALA A 9 0.27 -16.43 2.37
C ALA A 9 1.45 -16.17 1.40
N GLU A 10 1.21 -16.06 0.08
CA GLU A 10 2.27 -15.76 -0.87
C GLU A 10 2.82 -14.33 -0.74
N PHE A 11 2.04 -13.43 -0.14
CA PHE A 11 2.38 -12.04 0.12
C PHE A 11 3.08 -11.84 1.47
N GLU A 12 3.21 -12.88 2.29
CA GLU A 12 3.92 -12.78 3.55
C GLU A 12 5.42 -12.51 3.31
N THR A 13 5.88 -11.41 3.89
CA THR A 13 7.29 -11.06 4.05
C THR A 13 7.88 -11.75 5.29
N GLY A 14 7.01 -12.12 6.23
CA GLY A 14 7.35 -12.64 7.54
C GLY A 14 7.96 -11.57 8.45
N ILE A 15 7.73 -10.30 8.15
CA ILE A 15 7.90 -9.17 9.06
C ILE A 15 6.48 -8.79 9.45
N ASP A 16 6.02 -9.23 10.63
CA ASP A 16 4.61 -9.17 11.03
C ASP A 16 3.95 -7.83 10.76
N ILE A 17 4.65 -6.73 11.02
CA ILE A 17 4.11 -5.40 10.82
C ILE A 17 3.92 -5.01 9.36
N ILE A 18 4.82 -5.45 8.48
CA ILE A 18 4.70 -5.22 7.04
C ILE A 18 3.53 -6.03 6.51
N ASP A 19 3.42 -7.28 6.97
CA ASP A 19 2.31 -8.16 6.60
C ASP A 19 0.96 -7.60 7.07
N ASP A 20 0.90 -6.99 8.26
CA ASP A 20 -0.30 -6.30 8.77
C ASP A 20 -0.65 -5.05 7.94
N GLN A 21 0.36 -4.26 7.54
CA GLN A 21 0.13 -3.10 6.67
C GLN A 21 -0.35 -3.53 5.29
N HIS A 22 0.27 -4.55 4.67
CA HIS A 22 -0.20 -5.09 3.41
C HIS A 22 -1.63 -5.60 3.54
N ARG A 23 -1.94 -6.41 4.57
CA ARG A 23 -3.31 -6.89 4.85
C ARG A 23 -4.31 -5.74 4.88
N ARG A 24 -4.00 -4.63 5.57
CA ARG A 24 -4.88 -3.47 5.61
C ARG A 24 -5.10 -2.84 4.23
N ILE A 25 -4.08 -2.81 3.36
CA ILE A 25 -4.25 -2.36 1.97
C ILE A 25 -5.19 -3.29 1.19
N PHE A 26 -5.07 -4.62 1.36
CA PHE A 26 -6.01 -5.57 0.75
C PHE A 26 -7.45 -5.37 1.26
N GLU A 27 -7.64 -5.14 2.56
CA GLU A 27 -8.95 -4.82 3.14
C GLU A 27 -9.56 -3.57 2.50
N TYR A 28 -8.78 -2.50 2.28
CA TYR A 28 -9.27 -1.33 1.55
C TYR A 28 -9.72 -1.66 0.12
N LEU A 29 -9.04 -2.57 -0.59
CA LEU A 29 -9.48 -3.00 -1.93
C LEU A 29 -10.84 -3.73 -1.87
N GLU A 30 -11.09 -4.50 -0.81
CA GLU A 30 -12.37 -5.16 -0.55
C GLU A 30 -13.45 -4.13 -0.15
N GLU A 31 -13.11 -3.12 0.66
CA GLU A 31 -13.99 -2.01 1.01
C GLU A 31 -14.41 -1.20 -0.24
N ILE A 32 -13.51 -1.00 -1.22
CA ILE A 32 -13.87 -0.37 -2.51
C ILE A 32 -14.89 -1.22 -3.27
N ASP A 33 -14.68 -2.53 -3.36
CA ASP A 33 -15.62 -3.43 -4.04
C ASP A 33 -17.00 -3.40 -3.37
N HIS A 34 -17.03 -3.38 -2.03
CA HIS A 34 -18.26 -3.24 -1.27
C HIS A 34 -18.98 -1.93 -1.60
N ALA A 35 -18.28 -0.79 -1.52
CA ALA A 35 -18.86 0.54 -1.76
C ALA A 35 -19.36 0.71 -3.20
N ILE A 36 -18.65 0.13 -4.18
CA ILE A 36 -19.12 0.06 -5.57
C ILE A 36 -20.42 -0.76 -5.65
N LYS A 37 -20.47 -1.94 -5.00
CA LYS A 37 -21.63 -2.82 -5.04
C LYS A 37 -22.87 -2.21 -4.38
N THR A 38 -22.69 -1.48 -3.28
CA THR A 38 -23.77 -0.79 -2.57
C THR A 38 -24.16 0.54 -3.21
N GLN A 39 -23.43 0.98 -4.25
CA GLN A 39 -23.63 2.25 -4.94
C GLN A 39 -23.55 3.46 -3.98
N ASN A 40 -22.68 3.38 -2.98
CA ASN A 40 -22.49 4.44 -1.99
C ASN A 40 -21.31 5.34 -2.39
N VAL A 41 -21.60 6.50 -2.98
CA VAL A 41 -20.60 7.45 -3.49
C VAL A 41 -19.69 7.98 -2.38
N GLU A 42 -20.28 8.38 -1.24
CA GLU A 42 -19.52 8.94 -0.12
C GLU A 42 -18.55 7.91 0.48
N GLU A 43 -18.99 6.66 0.60
CA GLU A 43 -18.15 5.55 1.06
C GLU A 43 -17.02 5.27 0.07
N VAL A 44 -17.29 5.26 -1.25
CA VAL A 44 -16.25 5.08 -2.27
C VAL A 44 -15.17 6.17 -2.16
N GLU A 45 -15.56 7.44 -2.07
CA GLU A 45 -14.60 8.56 -1.96
C GLU A 45 -13.77 8.46 -0.68
N HIS A 46 -14.42 8.13 0.44
CA HIS A 46 -13.75 7.96 1.72
C HIS A 46 -12.74 6.81 1.69
N VAL A 47 -13.12 5.65 1.15
CA VAL A 47 -12.24 4.47 1.08
C VAL A 47 -11.08 4.70 0.12
N ILE A 48 -11.31 5.30 -1.06
CA ILE A 48 -10.21 5.61 -2.01
C ILE A 48 -9.20 6.54 -1.34
N LYS A 49 -9.67 7.59 -0.66
CA LYS A 49 -8.79 8.51 0.04
C LYS A 49 -7.98 7.83 1.13
N SER A 50 -8.65 7.03 1.95
CA SER A 50 -8.01 6.28 3.04
C SER A 50 -6.98 5.28 2.52
N LEU A 51 -7.29 4.58 1.42
CA LEU A 51 -6.36 3.66 0.74
C LEU A 51 -5.11 4.39 0.27
N ILE A 52 -5.25 5.52 -0.43
CA ILE A 52 -4.11 6.27 -0.97
C ILE A 52 -3.23 6.80 0.18
N ASP A 53 -3.83 7.48 1.16
CA ASP A 53 -3.11 8.01 2.31
C ASP A 53 -2.35 6.89 3.05
N TYR A 54 -3.01 5.75 3.26
CA TYR A 54 -2.41 4.60 3.93
C TYR A 54 -1.27 3.98 3.11
N ALA A 55 -1.46 3.75 1.81
CA ALA A 55 -0.43 3.16 0.95
C ALA A 55 0.82 4.07 0.87
N ILE A 56 0.64 5.40 0.80
CA ILE A 56 1.77 6.34 0.83
C ILE A 56 2.51 6.26 2.17
N SER A 57 1.77 6.22 3.29
CA SER A 57 2.38 6.10 4.63
C SER A 57 3.13 4.78 4.82
N HIS A 58 2.61 3.69 4.25
CA HIS A 58 3.24 2.37 4.24
C HIS A 58 4.58 2.42 3.48
N ASN A 59 4.60 2.98 2.26
CA ASN A 59 5.83 3.12 1.48
C ASN A 59 6.92 3.91 2.23
N THR A 60 6.54 4.99 2.93
CA THR A 60 7.48 5.78 3.75
C THR A 60 7.98 5.01 4.96
N PHE A 61 7.13 4.19 5.58
CA PHE A 61 7.53 3.31 6.69
C PHE A 61 8.54 2.26 6.22
N GLU A 62 8.29 1.62 5.07
CA GLU A 62 9.22 0.67 4.47
C GLU A 62 10.56 1.31 4.13
N GLU A 63 10.56 2.48 3.50
CA GLU A 63 11.79 3.24 3.20
C GLU A 63 12.60 3.52 4.46
N SER A 64 11.94 3.88 5.56
CA SER A 64 12.59 4.10 6.86
C SER A 64 13.20 2.82 7.43
N LEU A 65 12.53 1.66 7.25
CA LEU A 65 13.08 0.36 7.63
C LEU A 65 14.27 -0.04 6.75
N MET A 66 14.16 0.16 5.44
CA MET A 66 15.23 -0.12 4.48
C MET A 66 16.48 0.71 4.75
N GLU A 67 16.32 2.02 4.98
CA GLU A 67 17.40 2.93 5.35
C GLU A 67 18.09 2.45 6.61
N ARG A 68 17.32 2.15 7.66
CA ARG A 68 17.87 1.69 8.93
C ARG A 68 18.58 0.35 8.83
N ALA A 69 18.06 -0.56 8.01
CA ALA A 69 18.66 -1.86 7.76
C ALA A 69 19.90 -1.81 6.86
N GLY A 70 20.22 -0.64 6.28
CA GLY A 70 21.32 -0.47 5.34
C GLY A 70 21.07 -1.20 4.01
N TYR A 71 19.84 -1.21 3.53
CA TYR A 71 19.49 -1.86 2.27
C TYR A 71 20.13 -1.14 1.07
N PRO A 72 21.00 -1.80 0.29
CA PRO A 72 21.81 -1.11 -0.73
C PRO A 72 21.02 -0.61 -1.94
N MET A 73 19.82 -1.17 -2.19
CA MET A 73 18.97 -0.79 -3.31
C MET A 73 17.83 0.17 -2.90
N LEU A 74 17.96 0.85 -1.75
CA LEU A 74 16.96 1.79 -1.24
C LEU A 74 16.56 2.83 -2.29
N GLU A 75 17.53 3.46 -2.96
CA GLU A 75 17.25 4.52 -3.94
C GLU A 75 16.40 4.00 -5.12
N ALA A 76 16.72 2.80 -5.63
CA ALA A 76 15.95 2.19 -6.70
C ALA A 76 14.51 1.85 -6.24
N HIS A 77 14.36 1.35 -5.01
CA HIS A 77 13.06 1.05 -4.42
C HIS A 77 12.25 2.33 -4.19
N HIS A 78 12.88 3.40 -3.69
CA HIS A 78 12.27 4.71 -3.51
C HIS A 78 11.72 5.28 -4.82
N GLN A 79 12.43 5.13 -5.94
CA GLN A 79 11.92 5.57 -7.25
C GLN A 79 10.66 4.81 -7.70
N VAL A 80 10.56 3.52 -7.37
CA VAL A 80 9.33 2.73 -7.60
C VAL A 80 8.17 3.28 -6.77
N HIS A 81 8.43 3.64 -5.50
CA HIS A 81 7.46 4.28 -4.62
C HIS A 81 7.04 5.67 -5.08
N GLU A 82 7.96 6.52 -5.53
CA GLU A 82 7.63 7.86 -6.04
C GLU A 82 6.75 7.78 -7.29
N ALA A 83 7.03 6.83 -8.19
CA ALA A 83 6.17 6.59 -9.35
C ALA A 83 4.76 6.13 -8.93
N PHE A 84 4.64 5.33 -7.87
CA PHE A 84 3.35 4.96 -7.30
C PHE A 84 2.64 6.16 -6.66
N LYS A 85 3.32 6.95 -5.82
CA LYS A 85 2.76 8.14 -5.15
C LYS A 85 2.21 9.14 -6.18
N ALA A 86 2.96 9.40 -7.26
CA ALA A 86 2.50 10.27 -8.34
C ALA A 86 1.20 9.76 -9.00
N ARG A 87 1.11 8.45 -9.28
CA ARG A 87 -0.14 7.85 -9.80
C ARG A 87 -1.27 7.93 -8.77
N ALA A 88 -1.00 7.63 -7.50
CA ALA A 88 -1.98 7.69 -6.43
C ALA A 88 -2.55 9.11 -6.25
N HIS A 89 -1.70 10.13 -6.27
CA HIS A 89 -2.14 11.53 -6.23
C HIS A 89 -3.03 11.91 -7.42
N SER A 90 -2.77 11.39 -8.62
CA SER A 90 -3.63 11.65 -9.78
C SER A 90 -5.08 11.19 -9.56
N TYR A 91 -5.31 10.12 -8.79
CA TYR A 91 -6.67 9.66 -8.46
C TYR A 91 -7.40 10.62 -7.53
N HIS A 92 -6.70 11.25 -6.58
CA HIS A 92 -7.28 12.31 -5.77
C HIS A 92 -7.71 13.51 -6.60
N GLU A 93 -6.86 13.96 -7.51
CA GLU A 93 -7.17 15.09 -8.39
C GLU A 93 -8.39 14.78 -9.25
N ARG A 94 -8.47 13.57 -9.80
CA ARG A 94 -9.61 13.10 -10.61
C ARG A 94 -10.92 13.11 -9.84
N LEU A 95 -10.94 12.58 -8.61
CA LEU A 95 -12.12 12.66 -7.73
C LEU A 95 -12.52 14.13 -7.46
N ASN A 96 -11.55 14.98 -7.11
CA ASN A 96 -11.80 16.40 -6.80
C ASN A 96 -12.28 17.21 -8.01
N SER A 97 -11.94 16.77 -9.24
CA SER A 97 -12.38 17.40 -10.49
C SER A 97 -13.81 17.05 -10.91
N GLY A 98 -14.50 16.17 -10.17
CA GLY A 98 -15.86 15.73 -10.48
C GLY A 98 -15.92 14.64 -11.56
N GLU A 99 -14.84 13.90 -11.77
CA GLU A 99 -14.85 12.69 -12.59
C GLU A 99 -15.80 11.63 -11.97
N ASP A 100 -16.36 10.74 -12.79
CA ASP A 100 -17.25 9.65 -12.31
C ASP A 100 -16.57 8.80 -11.22
N THR A 101 -17.07 8.94 -9.99
CA THR A 101 -16.52 8.31 -8.79
C THR A 101 -16.41 6.80 -8.91
N PHE A 102 -17.41 6.12 -9.49
CA PHE A 102 -17.39 4.66 -9.66
C PHE A 102 -16.43 4.20 -10.76
N ARG A 103 -16.17 5.02 -11.78
CA ARG A 103 -15.13 4.76 -12.77
C ARG A 103 -13.76 4.88 -12.12
N VAL A 104 -13.50 5.97 -11.40
CA VAL A 104 -12.24 6.17 -10.66
C VAL A 104 -12.02 5.02 -9.68
N ALA A 105 -13.04 4.62 -8.92
CA ALA A 105 -12.96 3.51 -7.97
C ALA A 105 -12.52 2.20 -8.62
N ARG A 106 -13.11 1.83 -9.76
CA ARG A 106 -12.74 0.59 -10.49
C ARG A 106 -11.31 0.63 -11.00
N GLU A 107 -10.86 1.80 -11.44
CA GLU A 107 -9.47 1.99 -11.88
C GLU A 107 -8.50 1.90 -10.70
N VAL A 108 -8.75 2.63 -9.60
CA VAL A 108 -7.96 2.56 -8.37
C VAL A 108 -7.85 1.11 -7.88
N ARG A 109 -8.99 0.42 -7.77
CA ARG A 109 -9.08 -0.97 -7.29
C ARG A 109 -8.30 -1.96 -8.16
N THR A 110 -8.14 -1.66 -9.44
CA THR A 110 -7.38 -2.49 -10.38
C THR A 110 -5.90 -2.11 -10.37
N ASP A 111 -5.58 -0.82 -10.53
CA ASP A 111 -4.21 -0.33 -10.67
C ASP A 111 -3.41 -0.51 -9.37
N ILE A 112 -3.94 -0.03 -8.24
CA ILE A 112 -3.27 -0.17 -6.94
C ILE A 112 -3.15 -1.64 -6.55
N GLY A 113 -4.19 -2.45 -6.78
CA GLY A 113 -4.15 -3.88 -6.48
C GLY A 113 -3.12 -4.65 -7.31
N LEU A 114 -3.02 -4.36 -8.62
CA LEU A 114 -2.01 -4.98 -9.48
C LEU A 114 -0.61 -4.49 -9.14
N TRP A 115 -0.45 -3.21 -8.83
CA TRP A 115 0.84 -2.68 -8.39
C TRP A 115 1.29 -3.35 -7.09
N LEU A 116 0.45 -3.34 -6.05
CA LEU A 116 0.73 -3.92 -4.74
C LEU A 116 1.15 -5.40 -4.85
N THR A 117 0.33 -6.22 -5.52
CA THR A 117 0.61 -7.65 -5.63
C THR A 117 1.92 -7.96 -6.35
N ASN A 118 2.27 -7.19 -7.38
CA ASN A 118 3.54 -7.34 -8.08
C ASN A 118 4.71 -6.82 -7.25
N HIS A 119 4.53 -5.70 -6.56
CA HIS A 119 5.54 -5.04 -5.75
C HIS A 119 5.96 -5.92 -4.57
N ILE A 120 5.00 -6.41 -3.77
CA ILE A 120 5.26 -7.35 -2.67
C ILE A 120 6.06 -8.57 -3.16
N LYS A 121 5.66 -9.13 -4.30
CA LYS A 121 6.28 -10.36 -4.83
C LYS A 121 7.70 -10.14 -5.37
N ARG A 122 8.01 -8.94 -5.87
CA ARG A 122 9.24 -8.69 -6.64
C ARG A 122 10.21 -7.74 -5.99
N ASP A 123 9.75 -6.82 -5.15
CA ASP A 123 10.55 -5.75 -4.59
C ASP A 123 10.69 -5.91 -3.07
N ASP A 124 9.58 -6.04 -2.33
CA ASP A 124 9.59 -6.04 -0.86
C ASP A 124 10.38 -7.23 -0.30
N LYS A 125 10.22 -8.40 -0.93
CA LYS A 125 10.95 -9.62 -0.56
C LYS A 125 12.47 -9.45 -0.58
N HIS A 126 13.01 -8.51 -1.36
CA HIS A 126 14.46 -8.29 -1.42
C HIS A 126 15.02 -7.61 -0.17
N TYR A 127 14.27 -6.71 0.48
CA TYR A 127 14.76 -6.03 1.68
C TYR A 127 14.58 -6.86 2.95
N VAL A 128 13.67 -7.84 2.95
CA VAL A 128 13.29 -8.64 4.13
C VAL A 128 14.50 -9.20 4.88
N SER A 129 15.45 -9.83 4.17
CA SER A 129 16.63 -10.43 4.81
C SER A 129 17.55 -9.39 5.46
N PHE A 130 17.60 -8.18 4.90
CA PHE A 130 18.38 -7.07 5.48
C PHE A 130 17.71 -6.57 6.76
N VAL A 131 16.40 -6.36 6.74
CA VAL A 131 15.64 -5.92 7.92
C VAL A 131 15.75 -6.95 9.04
N LYS A 132 15.47 -8.23 8.77
CA LYS A 132 15.55 -9.31 9.77
C LYS A 132 16.94 -9.48 10.38
N ARG A 133 18.01 -9.16 9.63
CA ARG A 133 19.40 -9.27 10.11
C ARG A 133 19.83 -8.07 10.96
N ASN A 134 19.36 -6.87 10.61
CA ASN A 134 19.93 -5.62 11.12
C ASN A 134 19.01 -4.83 12.06
N ILE A 135 17.75 -5.27 12.23
CA ILE A 135 16.77 -4.58 13.08
C ILE A 135 16.22 -5.51 14.16
N GLU A 136 16.33 -5.08 15.42
CA GLU A 136 15.72 -5.74 16.57
C GLU A 136 14.22 -5.40 16.68
N GLY A 137 13.40 -6.35 17.13
CA GLY A 137 11.94 -6.18 17.19
C GLY A 137 11.45 -4.98 18.03
N GLY A 138 12.16 -4.60 19.10
CA GLY A 138 11.81 -3.43 19.92
C GLY A 138 11.99 -2.08 19.24
N PHE A 139 12.74 -2.02 18.13
CA PHE A 139 12.85 -0.81 17.31
C PHE A 139 11.64 -0.63 16.39
N ILE A 140 11.16 -1.73 15.78
CA ILE A 140 10.02 -1.73 14.88
C ILE A 140 8.77 -1.18 15.60
N SER A 141 8.53 -1.63 16.83
CA SER A 141 7.42 -1.14 17.66
C SER A 141 7.49 0.37 17.94
N ARG A 142 8.70 0.93 18.12
CA ARG A 142 8.87 2.38 18.34
C ARG A 142 8.63 3.21 17.08
N MET A 143 9.03 2.71 15.91
CA MET A 143 8.72 3.41 14.65
C MET A 143 7.22 3.46 14.40
N LEU A 144 6.48 2.40 14.73
CA LEU A 144 5.03 2.39 14.58
C LEU A 144 4.32 3.49 15.35
N GLY A 145 4.64 3.67 16.63
CA GLY A 145 4.04 4.74 17.43
C GLY A 145 4.35 6.15 16.91
N LYS A 146 5.36 6.32 16.06
CA LYS A 146 5.69 7.62 15.45
C LYS A 146 4.93 7.87 14.14
N PHE A 147 4.67 6.82 13.37
CA PHE A 147 4.03 6.94 12.04
C PHE A 147 2.51 6.78 12.09
N PHE A 148 1.99 5.98 13.03
CA PHE A 148 0.56 5.61 13.11
C PHE A 148 -0.06 5.85 14.50
N GLY A 149 0.69 6.43 15.43
CA GLY A 149 0.24 6.76 16.79
C GLY A 149 -0.20 8.20 16.96
#